data_AF-A0A0K1L9F2-F1
#
_entry.id   AF-A0A0K1L9F2-F1
#
_cell.length_a   1.000
_cell.length_b   1.000
_cell.length_c   1.000
_cell.angle_alpha   90.00
_cell.angle_beta   90.00
_cell.angle_gamma   90.00
#
_symmetry.space_group_name_H-M   'P 1'
#
loop_
_entity.id
_entity.type
_entity.pdbx_description
1 polymer ?
#
loop_
_entity_poly.entity_id
_entity_poly.type
_entity_poly.pdbx_seq_one_letter_code
_entity_poly.pdbx_strand_id
1 'polypeptide(L)' 'MSESIITHIISIIRERQSAHDGAPVKTRDIADAAGLSIYQVRSYLEQLRAVGMLEKVNAGKGVPGLWRLL' A
#
# COMPACT_ATOMS: atom_id res chain seq x y z
N MET A 1 -3.38 9.75 16.08
CA MET A 1 -2.08 9.25 15.54
C MET A 1 -2.25 8.32 14.34
N SER A 2 -3.22 7.39 14.33
CA SER A 2 -3.46 6.47 13.20
C SER A 2 -3.89 7.14 11.89
N GLU A 3 -4.67 8.22 11.92
CA GLU A 3 -5.03 8.94 10.68
C GLU A 3 -3.78 9.51 9.97
N SER A 4 -2.82 10.02 10.74
CA SER A 4 -1.57 10.55 10.18
C SER A 4 -0.76 9.48 9.44
N ILE A 5 -0.71 8.24 9.96
CA ILE A 5 0.02 7.15 9.29
C ILE A 5 -0.73 6.63 8.06
N ILE A 6 -2.06 6.57 8.11
CA ILE A 6 -2.89 6.14 6.97
C ILE A 6 -2.76 7.15 5.83
N THR A 7 -2.88 8.45 6.11
CA THR A 7 -2.68 9.50 5.10
C THR A 7 -1.28 9.44 4.50
N HIS A 8 -0.26 9.19 5.33
CA HIS A 8 1.11 9.04 4.85
C HIS A 8 1.27 7.83 3.91
N ILE A 9 0.72 6.66 4.26
CA ILE A 9 0.71 5.47 3.41
C ILE A 9 0.01 5.74 2.08
N ILE A 10 -1.15 6.39 2.08
CA ILE A 10 -1.88 6.76 0.86
C ILE A 10 -1.04 7.70 -0.01
N SER A 11 -0.37 8.70 0.59
CA SER A 11 0.50 9.63 -0.12
C SER A 11 1.64 8.90 -0.83
N ILE A 12 2.31 7.97 -0.15
CA ILE A 12 3.39 7.16 -0.72
C ILE A 12 2.87 6.37 -1.93
N ILE A 13 1.73 5.70 -1.79
CA ILE A 13 1.16 4.88 -2.87
C ILE A 13 0.80 5.75 -4.08
N ARG A 14 0.22 6.92 -3.85
CA ARG A 14 -0.14 7.88 -4.90
C ARG A 14 1.10 8.38 -5.64
N GLU A 15 2.11 8.83 -4.91
CA GLU A 15 3.37 9.32 -5.50
C GLU A 15 4.04 8.25 -6.37
N ARG A 16 4.13 7.01 -5.86
CA ARG A 16 4.73 5.89 -6.61
C ARG A 16 3.92 5.53 -7.85
N GLN A 17 2.60 5.51 -7.78
CA GLN A 17 1.77 5.27 -8.96
C GLN A 17 1.92 6.37 -10.01
N SER A 18 1.94 7.64 -9.59
CA SER A 18 2.15 8.77 -10.50
C SER A 18 3.54 8.73 -11.16
N ALA A 19 4.57 8.26 -10.45
CA ALA A 19 5.92 8.10 -11.00
C ALA A 19 6.09 6.89 -11.94
N HIS A 20 5.13 5.96 -11.95
CA HIS A 20 5.22 4.69 -12.68
C HIS A 20 3.97 4.40 -13.52
N ASP A 21 3.38 5.42 -14.16
CA ASP A 21 2.25 5.27 -15.11
C ASP A 21 1.06 4.45 -14.55
N GLY A 22 0.77 4.59 -13.25
CA GLY A 22 -0.32 3.86 -12.58
C GLY A 22 0.02 2.41 -12.21
N ALA A 23 1.29 2.00 -12.27
CA ALA A 23 1.73 0.67 -11.86
C ALA A 23 1.46 0.43 -10.36
N PRO A 24 1.00 -0.77 -9.98
CA PRO A 24 0.72 -1.09 -8.59
C PRO A 24 2.02 -1.18 -7.76
N VAL A 25 1.92 -0.82 -6.49
CA VAL A 25 3.05 -0.64 -5.57
C VAL A 25 3.21 -1.87 -4.69
N LYS A 26 4.46 -2.33 -4.48
CA LYS A 26 4.73 -3.48 -3.61
C LYS A 26 4.60 -3.10 -2.14
N THR A 27 4.11 -4.05 -1.34
CA THR A 27 4.00 -3.90 0.13
C THR A 27 5.32 -3.50 0.78
N ARG A 28 6.44 -4.08 0.32
CA ARG A 28 7.78 -3.77 0.85
C ARG A 28 8.19 -2.33 0.54
N ASP A 29 8.00 -1.88 -0.70
CA ASP A 29 8.38 -0.51 -1.10
C ASP A 29 7.59 0.54 -0.30
N ILE A 30 6.33 0.25 0.03
CA ILE A 30 5.50 1.09 0.92
C ILE A 30 6.07 1.09 2.35
N ALA A 31 6.44 -0.08 2.86
CA ALA A 31 6.99 -0.23 4.21
C ALA A 31 8.34 0.50 4.37
N ASP A 32 9.22 0.37 3.38
CA ASP A 32 10.53 1.03 3.34
C ASP A 32 10.36 2.55 3.31
N ALA A 33 9.44 3.07 2.48
CA ALA A 33 9.16 4.51 2.38
C ALA A 33 8.48 5.08 3.64
N ALA A 34 7.61 4.30 4.31
CA ALA A 34 6.93 4.73 5.53
C ALA A 34 7.78 4.56 6.80
N GLY A 35 8.94 3.91 6.71
CA GLY A 35 9.76 3.57 7.89
C GLY A 35 9.07 2.59 8.84
N LEU A 36 8.23 1.69 8.32
CA LEU A 36 7.42 0.75 9.10
C LEU A 36 7.78 -0.71 8.78
N SER A 37 7.36 -1.62 9.65
CA SER A 37 7.45 -3.05 9.32
C SER A 37 6.46 -3.44 8.22
N ILE A 38 6.83 -4.44 7.41
CA ILE A 38 5.95 -5.02 6.38
C ILE A 38 4.62 -5.50 6.98
N TYR A 39 4.62 -6.04 8.19
CA TYR A 39 3.41 -6.53 8.86
C TYR A 39 2.45 -5.39 9.25
N GLN A 40 2.97 -4.28 9.78
CA GLN A 40 2.15 -3.10 10.09
C GLN A 40 1.52 -2.52 8.82
N VAL A 41 2.34 -2.30 7.79
CA VAL A 41 1.87 -1.77 6.50
C VAL A 41 0.82 -2.69 5.90
N ARG A 42 1.06 -4.00 5.87
CA ARG A 42 0.08 -4.97 5.38
C ARG A 42 -1.25 -4.88 6.13
N SER A 43 -1.24 -4.68 7.44
CA SER A 43 -2.47 -4.51 8.22
C SER A 43 -3.26 -3.27 7.77
N TYR A 44 -2.60 -2.12 7.60
CA TYR A 44 -3.24 -0.90 7.11
C TYR A 44 -3.77 -1.05 5.67
N LEU A 45 -3.02 -1.70 4.78
CA LEU A 45 -3.44 -1.90 3.39
C LEU A 45 -4.68 -2.80 3.28
N GLU A 46 -4.77 -3.86 4.09
CA GLU A 46 -5.97 -4.72 4.11
C GLU A 46 -7.18 -3.97 4.71
N GLN A 47 -6.99 -3.09 5.69
CA GLN A 47 -8.07 -2.21 6.20
C GLN A 47 -8.55 -1.22 5.12
N LEU A 48 -7.62 -0.56 4.43
CA LEU A 48 -7.92 0.37 3.33
C LEU A 48 -8.63 -0.33 2.16
N ARG A 49 -8.24 -1.58 1.87
CA ARG A 49 -8.95 -2.43 0.90
C ARG A 49 -10.36 -2.77 1.35
N ALA A 50 -10.55 -3.09 2.63
CA ALA A 50 -11.88 -3.44 3.16
C ALA A 50 -12.89 -2.28 3.02
N VAL A 51 -12.42 -1.03 3.05
CA VAL A 51 -13.23 0.18 2.83
C VAL A 51 -13.23 0.69 1.38
N GLY A 52 -12.63 -0.07 0.45
CA GLY A 52 -12.67 0.25 -0.98
C GLY A 52 -11.74 1.36 -1.45
N MET A 53 -10.71 1.73 -0.66
CA MET A 53 -9.71 2.72 -1.10
C MET A 53 -8.56 2.10 -1.90
N LEU A 54 -8.30 0.81 -1.71
CA LEU A 54 -7.23 0.09 -2.39
C LEU A 54 -7.74 -1.20 -3.03
N GLU A 55 -7.17 -1.52 -4.18
CA GLU A 55 -7.23 -2.84 -4.78
C GLU A 55 -5.93 -3.61 -4.52
N LYS A 56 -6.06 -4.91 -4.21
CA LYS A 56 -4.93 -5.83 -4.21
C LYS A 56 -4.88 -6.55 -5.55
N VAL A 57 -3.91 -6.18 -6.36
CA VAL A 57 -3.82 -6.58 -7.77
C VAL A 57 -3.41 -8.05 -7.93
N ASN A 58 -2.83 -8.66 -6.90
CA ASN A 58 -2.44 -10.06 -6.93
C ASN A 58 -2.86 -10.86 -5.70
N ALA A 59 -3.12 -12.14 -5.92
CA ALA A 59 -3.40 -13.13 -4.90
C ALA A 59 -2.51 -14.35 -5.09
N GLY A 60 -2.17 -15.04 -4.00
CA GLY A 60 -1.33 -16.23 -4.03
C GLY A 60 -0.38 -16.30 -2.84
N LYS A 61 0.11 -17.51 -2.55
CA LYS A 61 1.17 -17.73 -1.56
C LYS A 61 2.53 -17.47 -2.20
N GLY A 62 3.45 -16.84 -1.47
CA GLY A 62 4.83 -16.61 -1.91
C GLY A 62 5.04 -15.43 -2.87
N VAL A 63 3.99 -14.70 -3.24
CA VAL A 63 4.11 -13.50 -4.10
C VAL A 63 4.07 -12.20 -3.28
N PRO A 64 4.89 -11.18 -3.62
CA PRO A 64 4.80 -9.87 -2.99
C PRO A 64 3.44 -9.22 -3.26
N GLY A 65 2.75 -8.73 -2.23
CA GLY A 65 1.46 -8.05 -2.40
C GLY A 65 1.62 -6.73 -3.18
N LEU A 66 0.86 -6.60 -4.26
CA LEU A 66 0.78 -5.44 -5.14
C LEU A 66 -0.53 -4.68 -4.87
N TRP A 67 -0.41 -3.36 -4.71
CA TRP A 67 -1.51 -2.50 -4.27
C TRP A 67 -1.70 -1.33 -5.21
N ARG A 68 -2.95 -1.04 -5.55
CA ARG A 68 -3.34 0.10 -6.40
C ARG A 68 -4.37 0.97 -5.67
N LEU A 69 -4.28 2.28 -5.85
CA LEU A 69 -5.30 3.22 -5.39
C LEU A 69 -6.45 3.22 -6.40
N LEU A 70 -7.68 3.18 -5.89
CA LEU A 70 -8.89 3.29 -6.69
C LEU A 70 -9.28 4.75 -6.94
#